data_AF-A0A919XWE6-F1
#
_entry.id   AF-A0A919XWE6-F1
#
_cell.length_a   1.000
_cell.length_b   1.000
_cell.length_c   1.000
_cell.angle_alpha   90.00
_cell.angle_beta   90.00
_cell.angle_gamma   90.00
#
_symmetry.space_group_name_H-M   'P 1'
#
loop_
_entity.id
_entity.type
_entity.pdbx_description
1 polymer ?
#
loop_
_entity_poly.entity_id
_entity_poly.type
_entity_poly.pdbx_seq_one_letter_code
_entity_poly.pdbx_strand_id
1 'polypeptide(L)'
;MDLSIMEKVVVQGDLSSLKPEERLIYYTKVCESVGLNPLTKPFDYLKLDGKLVLYAKRDATDQLRKIHKISITITSRERIGDVYCVTARGTTQDGRADESIGAVSLMKEEKIWDEMRRCKVPTGNILPLTADELANAIMKAETKAKRRVTLSLSGLGMMDESEIETIEGAERIEVGELAQSNNQVQKKSSSDSAASNPDSKTTENKGKKNNSGGKPSSSNPKNSGEVYKMLDMATGTSPGGVTFAKLKVVNVGTGEESIVLANTAETLDQVNAISNNMQFKLDFEMSNGFKIVKSIQLVGEAA
;
A
#
# COMPACT_ATOMS: atom_id res chain seq x y z
N MET A 1 -18.69 0.86 -26.26
CA MET A 1 -18.94 1.06 -24.82
C MET A 1 -19.58 2.42 -24.66
N ASP A 2 -20.56 2.55 -23.78
CA ASP A 2 -21.13 3.85 -23.42
C ASP A 2 -20.03 4.74 -22.82
N LEU A 3 -19.96 6.01 -23.22
CA LEU A 3 -18.97 6.97 -22.73
C LEU A 3 -19.09 7.20 -21.21
N SER A 4 -20.30 7.09 -20.67
CA SER A 4 -20.57 7.20 -19.23
C SER A 4 -19.92 6.07 -18.42
N ILE A 5 -19.79 4.88 -19.02
CA ILE A 5 -19.17 3.69 -18.42
C ILE A 5 -17.65 3.83 -18.42
N MET A 6 -17.08 4.24 -19.56
CA MET A 6 -15.64 4.50 -19.68
C MET A 6 -15.19 5.59 -18.71
N GLU A 7 -15.97 6.65 -18.54
CA GLU A 7 -15.64 7.73 -17.60
C GLU A 7 -15.52 7.21 -16.16
N LYS A 8 -16.48 6.44 -15.66
CA LYS A 8 -16.40 5.88 -14.29
C LYS A 8 -15.19 4.97 -14.10
N VAL A 9 -14.91 4.10 -15.06
CA VAL A 9 -13.81 3.14 -14.93
C VAL A 9 -12.45 3.81 -15.06
N VAL A 10 -12.28 4.67 -16.06
CA VAL A 10 -11.00 5.35 -16.33
C VAL A 10 -10.72 6.44 -15.29
N VAL A 11 -11.73 7.16 -14.82
CA VAL A 11 -11.55 8.28 -13.88
C VAL A 11 -11.60 7.84 -12.43
N GLN A 12 -12.53 6.96 -12.04
CA GLN A 12 -12.72 6.58 -10.63
C GLN A 12 -11.96 5.29 -10.26
N GLY A 13 -11.55 4.50 -11.25
CA GLY A 13 -10.86 3.22 -11.07
C GLY A 13 -11.74 2.16 -10.40
N ASP A 14 -13.07 2.29 -10.44
CA ASP A 14 -13.99 1.39 -9.75
C ASP A 14 -14.92 0.64 -10.73
N LEU A 15 -14.78 -0.68 -10.72
CA LEU A 15 -15.56 -1.62 -11.53
C LEU A 15 -16.84 -2.10 -10.82
N SER A 16 -17.08 -1.67 -9.58
CA SER A 16 -18.20 -2.16 -8.77
C SER A 16 -19.54 -1.77 -9.38
N SER A 17 -19.59 -0.59 -10.01
CA SER A 17 -20.77 -0.05 -10.67
C SER A 17 -21.14 -0.72 -11.99
N LEU A 18 -20.25 -1.55 -12.55
CA LEU A 18 -20.47 -2.26 -13.81
C LEU A 18 -21.31 -3.52 -13.61
N LYS A 19 -22.20 -3.80 -14.57
CA LYS A 19 -22.89 -5.08 -14.69
C LYS A 19 -21.92 -6.21 -15.07
N PRO A 20 -22.24 -7.49 -14.78
CA PRO A 20 -21.37 -8.61 -15.13
C PRO A 20 -20.94 -8.66 -16.61
N GLU A 21 -21.86 -8.35 -17.53
CA GLU A 21 -21.58 -8.29 -18.98
C GLU A 21 -20.58 -7.17 -19.32
N GLU A 22 -20.75 -5.99 -18.73
CA GLU A 22 -19.86 -4.84 -18.94
C GLU A 22 -18.46 -5.11 -18.37
N ARG A 23 -18.38 -5.80 -17.22
CA ARG A 23 -17.12 -6.26 -16.64
C ARG A 23 -16.39 -7.23 -17.56
N LEU A 24 -17.10 -8.19 -18.17
CA LEU A 24 -16.51 -9.13 -19.12
C LEU A 24 -15.98 -8.43 -20.38
N ILE A 25 -16.73 -7.46 -20.91
CA ILE A 25 -16.28 -6.65 -22.05
C ILE A 25 -15.04 -5.84 -21.67
N TYR A 26 -15.04 -5.17 -20.51
CA TYR A 26 -13.90 -4.42 -20.01
C TYR A 26 -12.67 -5.31 -19.84
N TYR A 27 -12.82 -6.44 -19.16
CA TYR A 27 -11.79 -7.44 -18.95
C TYR A 27 -11.16 -7.91 -20.28
N THR A 28 -12.01 -8.24 -21.25
CA THR A 28 -11.56 -8.70 -22.57
C THR A 28 -10.78 -7.59 -23.29
N LYS A 29 -11.26 -6.34 -23.22
CA LYS A 29 -10.59 -5.18 -23.82
C LYS A 29 -9.24 -4.88 -23.18
N VAL A 30 -9.12 -5.03 -21.86
CA VAL A 30 -7.83 -4.91 -21.16
C VAL A 30 -6.87 -6.01 -21.61
N CYS A 31 -7.32 -7.25 -21.72
CA CYS A 31 -6.47 -8.34 -22.21
C CYS A 31 -5.99 -8.08 -23.66
N GLU A 32 -6.91 -7.71 -24.55
CA GLU A 32 -6.61 -7.42 -25.95
C GLU A 32 -5.63 -6.25 -26.10
N SER A 33 -5.75 -5.19 -25.30
CA SER A 33 -4.89 -4.00 -25.42
C SER A 33 -3.42 -4.28 -25.09
N VAL A 34 -3.15 -5.28 -24.25
CA VAL A 34 -1.79 -5.70 -23.88
C VAL A 34 -1.38 -7.06 -24.48
N GLY A 35 -2.18 -7.60 -25.40
CA GLY A 35 -1.88 -8.84 -26.13
C GLY A 35 -2.01 -10.12 -25.30
N LEU A 36 -2.72 -10.09 -24.17
CA LEU A 36 -2.96 -11.25 -23.32
C LEU A 36 -4.12 -12.12 -23.83
N ASN A 37 -4.04 -13.43 -23.61
CA ASN A 37 -5.15 -14.33 -23.89
C ASN A 37 -6.22 -14.24 -22.78
N PRO A 38 -7.43 -13.71 -23.05
CA PRO A 38 -8.46 -13.57 -22.02
C PRO A 38 -8.95 -14.91 -21.46
N LEU A 39 -8.85 -16.00 -22.23
CA LEU A 39 -9.35 -17.32 -21.86
C LEU A 39 -8.50 -18.02 -20.79
N THR A 40 -7.26 -17.59 -20.58
CA THR A 40 -6.39 -18.14 -19.52
C THR A 40 -6.60 -17.45 -18.17
N LYS A 41 -7.64 -16.61 -18.04
CA LYS A 41 -7.92 -15.80 -16.86
C LYS A 41 -6.70 -15.01 -16.32
N PRO A 42 -5.96 -14.21 -17.13
CA PRO A 42 -4.78 -13.46 -16.67
C PRO A 42 -5.03 -12.45 -15.54
N PHE A 43 -6.25 -11.93 -15.39
CA PHE A 43 -6.62 -11.02 -14.30
C PHE A 43 -7.73 -11.61 -13.42
N ASP A 44 -7.82 -11.14 -12.18
CA ASP A 44 -8.99 -11.38 -11.32
C ASP A 44 -9.47 -10.08 -10.69
N TYR A 45 -10.65 -10.14 -10.10
CA TYR A 45 -11.23 -9.01 -9.38
C TYR A 45 -10.85 -9.02 -7.89
N LEU A 46 -10.49 -7.85 -7.39
CA LEU A 46 -10.20 -7.60 -5.99
C LEU A 46 -11.08 -6.46 -5.49
N LYS A 47 -11.71 -6.65 -4.33
CA LYS A 47 -12.31 -5.56 -3.59
C LYS A 47 -11.25 -4.95 -2.67
N LEU A 48 -10.95 -3.67 -2.89
CA LEU A 48 -9.96 -2.91 -2.14
C LEU A 48 -10.55 -1.54 -1.79
N ASP A 49 -10.59 -1.21 -0.50
CA ASP A 49 -11.16 0.05 0.00
C ASP A 49 -12.57 0.35 -0.52
N GLY A 50 -13.39 -0.70 -0.63
CA GLY A 50 -14.76 -0.61 -1.13
C GLY A 50 -14.90 -0.51 -2.66
N LYS A 51 -13.79 -0.38 -3.38
CA LYS A 51 -13.76 -0.38 -4.86
C LYS A 51 -13.48 -1.77 -5.42
N LEU A 52 -13.97 -2.04 -6.61
CA LEU A 52 -13.64 -3.26 -7.36
C LEU A 52 -12.57 -2.94 -8.40
N VAL A 53 -11.41 -3.59 -8.31
CA VAL A 53 -10.27 -3.39 -9.21
C VAL A 53 -9.82 -4.70 -9.84
N LEU A 54 -9.12 -4.63 -10.97
CA LEU A 54 -8.41 -5.78 -11.54
C LEU A 54 -6.99 -5.88 -10.97
N TYR A 55 -6.53 -7.10 -10.74
CA TYR A 55 -5.13 -7.38 -10.44
C TYR A 55 -4.57 -8.48 -11.34
N ALA A 56 -3.26 -8.43 -11.56
CA ALA A 56 -2.53 -9.39 -12.38
C ALA A 56 -2.28 -10.71 -11.64
N LYS A 57 -2.76 -11.82 -12.22
CA LYS A 57 -2.41 -13.17 -11.79
C LYS A 57 -1.07 -13.61 -12.37
N ARG A 58 -0.60 -14.77 -11.90
CA ARG A 58 0.64 -15.38 -12.41
C ARG A 58 0.63 -15.48 -13.93
N ASP A 59 -0.49 -15.96 -14.49
CA ASP A 59 -0.67 -16.18 -15.93
C ASP A 59 -0.50 -14.91 -16.77
N ALA A 60 -0.89 -13.74 -16.25
CA ALA A 60 -0.62 -12.46 -16.93
C ALA A 60 0.88 -12.22 -17.05
N THR A 61 1.62 -12.31 -15.94
CA THR A 61 3.07 -12.03 -15.96
C THR A 61 3.86 -13.05 -16.79
N ASP A 62 3.45 -14.32 -16.80
CA ASP A 62 4.07 -15.35 -17.64
C ASP A 62 3.87 -15.06 -19.14
N GLN A 63 2.68 -14.63 -19.54
CA GLN A 63 2.42 -14.23 -20.92
C GLN A 63 3.14 -12.95 -21.31
N LEU A 64 3.11 -11.91 -20.47
CA LEU A 64 3.79 -10.63 -20.75
C LEU A 64 5.28 -10.81 -20.95
N ARG A 65 5.93 -11.67 -20.14
CA ARG A 65 7.34 -12.02 -20.35
C ARG A 65 7.60 -12.56 -21.75
N LYS A 66 6.73 -13.45 -22.22
CA LYS A 66 6.84 -14.05 -23.56
C LYS A 66 6.58 -13.01 -24.66
N ILE A 67 5.51 -12.22 -24.52
CA ILE A 67 5.08 -11.21 -25.50
C ILE A 67 6.14 -10.13 -25.69
N HIS A 68 6.63 -9.56 -24.59
CA HIS A 68 7.62 -8.47 -24.59
C HIS A 68 9.07 -8.97 -24.57
N LYS A 69 9.28 -10.29 -24.65
CA LYS A 69 10.59 -10.96 -24.62
C LYS A 69 11.45 -10.48 -23.43
N ILE A 70 10.82 -10.38 -22.27
CA ILE A 70 11.48 -9.94 -21.03
C ILE A 70 12.30 -11.11 -20.49
N SER A 71 13.60 -10.89 -20.35
CA SER A 71 14.50 -11.76 -19.62
C SER A 71 14.63 -11.27 -18.18
N ILE A 72 14.63 -12.18 -17.21
CA ILE A 72 14.77 -11.84 -15.79
C ILE A 72 16.00 -12.53 -15.20
N THR A 73 16.76 -11.76 -14.42
CA THR A 73 17.90 -12.25 -13.62
C THR A 73 17.71 -11.86 -12.17
N ILE A 74 18.00 -12.76 -11.23
CA ILE A 74 18.04 -12.42 -9.81
C ILE A 74 19.42 -11.84 -9.52
N THR A 75 19.46 -10.59 -9.07
CA THR A 75 20.70 -9.83 -8.83
C THR A 75 21.14 -9.91 -7.38
N SER A 76 20.20 -9.99 -6.43
CA SER A 76 20.50 -10.08 -5.00
C SER A 76 19.49 -10.97 -4.28
N ARG A 77 19.97 -11.66 -3.25
CA ARG A 77 19.19 -12.37 -2.24
C ARG A 77 19.80 -12.07 -0.89
N GLU A 78 19.08 -11.36 -0.05
CA GLU A 78 19.61 -10.90 1.22
C GLU A 78 18.56 -10.96 2.33
N ARG A 79 19.05 -11.13 3.56
CA ARG A 79 18.24 -11.03 4.77
C ARG A 79 18.56 -9.70 5.44
N ILE A 80 17.56 -8.84 5.57
CA ILE A 80 17.66 -7.54 6.24
C ILE A 80 16.80 -7.63 7.50
N GLY A 81 17.44 -7.84 8.66
CA GLY A 81 16.74 -8.11 9.92
C GLY A 81 15.85 -9.35 9.81
N ASP A 82 14.55 -9.16 9.98
CA ASP A 82 13.54 -10.21 9.92
C ASP A 82 12.79 -10.28 8.59
N VAL A 83 13.35 -9.65 7.55
CA VAL A 83 12.79 -9.66 6.20
C VAL A 83 13.78 -10.33 5.26
N TYR A 84 13.26 -11.17 4.36
CA TYR A 84 14.01 -11.71 3.24
C TYR A 84 13.66 -10.94 1.97
N CYS A 85 14.69 -10.36 1.35
CA CYS A 85 14.59 -9.52 0.18
C CYS A 85 15.25 -10.20 -1.02
N VAL A 86 14.56 -10.16 -2.15
CA VAL A 86 15.07 -10.62 -3.44
C VAL A 86 14.98 -9.49 -4.44
N THR A 87 16.08 -9.15 -5.08
CA THR A 87 16.12 -8.16 -6.15
C THR A 87 16.16 -8.87 -7.49
N ALA A 88 15.22 -8.56 -8.36
CA ALA A 88 15.15 -9.07 -9.72
C ALA A 88 15.33 -7.93 -10.72
N ARG A 89 16.17 -8.15 -11.72
CA ARG A 89 16.35 -7.27 -12.88
C ARG A 89 15.67 -7.87 -14.10
N GLY A 90 14.82 -7.09 -14.74
CA GLY A 90 14.20 -7.42 -16.01
C GLY A 90 14.86 -6.65 -17.14
N THR A 91 14.96 -7.24 -18.32
CA THR A 91 15.47 -6.58 -19.53
C THR A 91 14.67 -7.02 -20.75
N THR A 92 14.23 -6.07 -21.56
CA THR A 92 13.48 -6.29 -22.81
C THR A 92 14.42 -6.34 -24.01
N GLN A 93 13.91 -6.78 -25.16
CA GLN A 93 14.72 -6.93 -26.38
C GLN A 93 15.29 -5.60 -26.91
N ASP A 94 14.59 -4.48 -26.68
CA ASP A 94 15.02 -3.13 -27.05
C ASP A 94 16.08 -2.54 -26.10
N GLY A 95 16.50 -3.29 -25.07
CA GLY A 95 17.52 -2.89 -24.12
C GLY A 95 17.02 -2.11 -22.91
N ARG A 96 15.72 -1.82 -22.81
CA ARG A 96 15.14 -1.24 -21.59
C ARG A 96 15.33 -2.24 -20.44
N ALA A 97 15.75 -1.73 -19.29
CA ALA A 97 15.94 -2.51 -18.08
C ALA A 97 15.29 -1.82 -16.89
N ASP A 98 14.86 -2.62 -15.93
CA ASP A 98 14.32 -2.16 -14.66
C ASP A 98 14.62 -3.18 -13.56
N GLU A 99 14.56 -2.74 -12.31
CA GLU A 99 14.77 -3.57 -11.14
C GLU A 99 13.61 -3.45 -10.15
N SER A 100 13.29 -4.55 -9.48
CA SER A 100 12.28 -4.53 -8.41
C SER A 100 12.63 -5.52 -7.31
N ILE A 101 12.18 -5.18 -6.11
CA ILE A 101 12.40 -5.98 -4.89
C ILE A 101 11.11 -6.71 -4.54
N GLY A 102 11.25 -8.00 -4.21
CA GLY A 102 10.24 -8.79 -3.52
C GLY A 102 10.70 -9.05 -2.09
N ALA A 103 9.86 -8.67 -1.11
CA ALA A 103 10.16 -8.81 0.30
C ALA A 103 9.09 -9.67 1.01
N VAL A 104 9.54 -10.48 1.97
CA VAL A 104 8.67 -11.31 2.81
C VAL A 104 9.17 -11.29 4.26
N SER A 105 8.24 -11.32 5.21
CA SER A 105 8.56 -11.48 6.63
C SER A 105 9.06 -12.91 6.90
N LEU A 106 10.10 -13.02 7.72
CA LEU A 106 10.63 -14.28 8.27
C LEU A 106 10.05 -14.59 9.67
N MET A 107 9.08 -13.79 10.09
CA MET A 107 8.36 -13.90 11.35
C MET A 107 6.87 -14.09 11.09
N LYS A 108 6.21 -14.87 11.95
CA LYS A 108 4.76 -15.08 11.95
C LYS A 108 4.18 -14.88 13.34
N GLU A 109 2.93 -14.50 13.39
CA GLU A 109 2.15 -14.51 14.62
C GLU A 109 1.81 -15.96 15.02
N GLU A 110 2.09 -16.31 16.26
CA GLU A 110 1.72 -17.60 16.81
C GLU A 110 0.19 -17.68 16.98
N LYS A 111 -0.38 -18.79 16.52
CA LYS A 111 -1.82 -19.06 16.66
C LYS A 111 -2.03 -20.41 17.30
N ILE A 112 -2.81 -20.43 18.37
CA ILE A 112 -3.19 -21.64 19.11
C ILE A 112 -4.63 -21.99 18.76
N TRP A 113 -4.93 -23.29 18.69
CA TRP A 113 -6.30 -23.76 18.52
C TRP A 113 -7.11 -23.50 19.79
N ASP A 114 -8.18 -22.73 19.68
CA ASP A 114 -9.14 -22.52 20.75
C ASP A 114 -10.32 -23.49 20.56
N GLU A 115 -10.47 -24.44 21.47
CA GLU A 115 -11.54 -25.44 21.43
C GLU A 115 -12.93 -24.82 21.55
N MET A 116 -13.07 -23.73 22.32
CA MET A 116 -14.35 -23.05 22.54
C MET A 116 -14.79 -22.31 21.29
N ARG A 117 -13.86 -21.64 20.61
CA ARG A 117 -14.14 -20.87 19.38
C ARG A 117 -14.04 -21.70 18.09
N ARG A 118 -13.53 -22.94 18.18
CA ARG A 118 -13.27 -23.84 17.05
C ARG A 118 -12.46 -23.17 15.93
N CYS A 119 -11.53 -22.31 16.32
CA CYS A 119 -10.68 -21.57 15.39
C CYS A 119 -9.30 -21.34 15.99
N LYS A 120 -8.33 -21.01 15.13
CA LYS A 120 -7.00 -20.61 15.56
C LYS A 120 -7.02 -19.14 15.99
N VAL A 121 -6.73 -18.88 17.25
CA VAL A 121 -6.65 -17.53 17.82
C VAL A 121 -5.20 -17.09 17.94
N PRO A 122 -4.89 -15.81 17.63
CA PRO A 122 -3.56 -15.27 17.83
C PRO A 122 -3.21 -15.17 19.32
N THR A 123 -1.97 -15.50 19.67
CA THR A 123 -1.48 -15.39 21.05
C THR A 123 -0.83 -14.04 21.35
N GLY A 124 -0.56 -13.24 20.31
CA GLY A 124 0.21 -12.00 20.40
C GLY A 124 1.73 -12.22 20.38
N ASN A 125 2.20 -13.47 20.41
CA ASN A 125 3.62 -13.78 20.27
C ASN A 125 4.03 -13.81 18.79
N ILE A 126 5.24 -13.34 18.52
CA ILE A 126 5.86 -13.39 17.19
C ILE A 126 6.98 -14.44 17.22
N LEU A 127 6.93 -15.40 16.31
CA LEU A 127 7.88 -16.51 16.20
C LEU A 127 8.56 -16.53 14.82
N PRO A 128 9.80 -17.03 14.72
CA PRO A 128 10.42 -17.28 13.43
C PRO A 128 9.68 -18.37 12.65
N LEU A 129 9.75 -18.30 11.32
CA LEU A 129 9.20 -19.34 10.44
C LEU A 129 9.91 -20.69 10.65
N THR A 130 9.16 -21.79 10.52
CA THR A 130 9.74 -23.14 10.46
C THR A 130 10.48 -23.36 9.14
N ALA A 131 11.25 -24.45 9.01
CA ALA A 131 12.02 -24.72 7.79
C ALA A 131 11.16 -24.76 6.51
N ASP A 132 10.01 -25.42 6.56
CA ASP A 132 9.09 -25.51 5.41
C ASP A 132 8.44 -24.16 5.09
N GLU A 133 8.07 -23.39 6.12
CA GLU A 133 7.51 -22.05 5.95
C GLU A 133 8.56 -21.08 5.41
N LEU A 134 9.81 -21.18 5.86
CA LEU A 134 10.94 -20.39 5.37
C LEU A 134 11.21 -20.69 3.90
N ALA A 135 11.23 -21.96 3.49
CA ALA A 135 11.38 -22.34 2.09
C ALA A 135 10.27 -21.73 1.22
N ASN A 136 9.02 -21.79 1.69
CA ASN A 136 7.88 -21.15 1.03
C ASN A 136 8.02 -19.63 0.97
N ALA A 137 8.47 -18.98 2.03
CA ALA A 137 8.70 -17.54 2.07
C ALA A 137 9.77 -17.11 1.05
N ILE A 138 10.90 -17.82 0.97
CA ILE A 138 11.95 -17.56 -0.02
C ILE A 138 11.41 -17.67 -1.44
N MET A 139 10.64 -18.72 -1.75
CA MET A 139 9.99 -18.87 -3.06
C MET A 139 9.00 -17.75 -3.37
N LYS A 140 8.25 -17.28 -2.36
CA LYS A 140 7.34 -16.13 -2.49
C LYS A 140 8.09 -14.83 -2.76
N ALA A 141 9.20 -14.57 -2.08
CA ALA A 141 10.01 -13.37 -2.29
C ALA A 141 10.54 -13.29 -3.72
N GLU A 142 11.05 -14.41 -4.25
CA GLU A 142 11.50 -14.45 -5.64
C GLU A 142 10.34 -14.25 -6.62
N THR A 143 9.19 -14.85 -6.34
CA THR A 143 7.98 -14.66 -7.17
C THR A 143 7.51 -13.22 -7.18
N LYS A 144 7.47 -12.56 -6.02
CA LYS A 144 7.17 -11.13 -5.86
C LYS A 144 8.09 -10.27 -6.73
N ALA A 145 9.41 -10.44 -6.59
CA ALA A 145 10.39 -9.66 -7.33
C ALA A 145 10.21 -9.79 -8.85
N LYS A 146 10.09 -11.04 -9.34
CA LYS A 146 9.93 -11.33 -10.77
C LYS A 146 8.63 -10.76 -11.35
N ARG A 147 7.52 -10.82 -10.60
CA ARG A 147 6.21 -10.31 -11.05
C ARG A 147 6.21 -8.78 -11.11
N ARG A 148 6.72 -8.11 -10.07
CA ARG A 148 6.80 -6.64 -10.00
C ARG A 148 7.62 -6.05 -11.15
N VAL A 149 8.81 -6.59 -11.40
CA VAL A 149 9.65 -6.09 -12.52
C VAL A 149 9.03 -6.36 -13.88
N THR A 150 8.29 -7.47 -14.04
CA THR A 150 7.57 -7.78 -15.28
C THR A 150 6.49 -6.74 -15.56
N LEU A 151 5.66 -6.41 -14.56
CA LEU A 151 4.57 -5.45 -14.72
C LEU A 151 5.08 -4.03 -14.93
N SER A 152 6.17 -3.66 -14.26
CA SER A 152 6.83 -2.36 -14.46
C SER A 152 7.33 -2.19 -15.91
N LEU A 153 8.01 -3.20 -16.45
CA LEU A 153 8.48 -3.20 -17.84
C LEU A 153 7.35 -3.26 -18.87
N SER A 154 6.24 -3.90 -18.51
CA SER A 154 5.07 -4.05 -19.39
C SER A 154 4.11 -2.85 -19.34
N GLY A 155 4.37 -1.85 -18.48
CA GLY A 155 3.59 -0.61 -18.40
C GLY A 155 2.15 -0.76 -17.89
N LEU A 156 1.81 -1.90 -17.27
CA LEU A 156 0.44 -2.20 -16.84
C LEU A 156 0.02 -1.50 -15.54
N GLY A 157 0.97 -0.93 -14.77
CA GLY A 157 0.69 -0.07 -13.61
C GLY A 157 -0.27 -0.64 -12.55
N MET A 158 -0.50 -1.94 -12.56
CA MET A 158 -1.49 -2.63 -11.74
C MET A 158 -0.81 -3.51 -10.71
N MET A 159 -1.55 -3.80 -9.64
CA MET A 159 -1.09 -4.68 -8.59
C MET A 159 -1.02 -6.12 -9.07
N ASP A 160 -0.08 -6.87 -8.53
CA ASP A 160 0.00 -8.31 -8.73
C ASP A 160 -0.54 -9.07 -7.51
N GLU A 161 -0.97 -10.32 -7.74
CA GLU A 161 -1.52 -11.20 -6.71
C GLU A 161 -0.70 -11.27 -5.41
N SER A 162 0.62 -11.15 -5.50
CA SER A 162 1.51 -11.25 -4.36
C SER A 162 1.52 -10.00 -3.47
N GLU A 163 1.10 -8.84 -3.98
CA GLU A 163 0.91 -7.60 -3.22
C GLU A 163 -0.39 -7.64 -2.41
N ILE A 164 -1.38 -8.41 -2.88
CA ILE A 164 -2.68 -8.56 -2.21
C ILE A 164 -2.54 -9.31 -0.89
N GLU A 165 -1.65 -10.29 -0.81
CA GLU A 165 -1.41 -11.05 0.43
C GLU A 165 -0.94 -10.16 1.59
N THR A 166 -0.42 -8.97 1.30
CA THR A 166 0.11 -8.03 2.30
C THR A 166 -0.82 -6.86 2.61
N ILE A 167 -2.00 -6.81 1.99
CA ILE A 167 -2.93 -5.68 2.15
C ILE A 167 -4.09 -6.07 3.06
N GLU A 168 -4.27 -5.30 4.12
CA GLU A 168 -5.41 -5.45 5.03
C GLU A 168 -6.72 -5.05 4.32
N GLY A 169 -7.75 -5.90 4.44
CA GLY A 169 -9.07 -5.63 3.85
C GLY A 169 -9.24 -6.02 2.38
N ALA A 170 -8.26 -6.70 1.78
CA ALA A 170 -8.33 -7.15 0.40
C ALA A 170 -9.17 -8.44 0.26
N GLU A 171 -10.31 -8.38 -0.45
CA GLU A 171 -11.23 -9.51 -0.62
C GLU A 171 -11.29 -9.95 -2.10
N ARG A 172 -10.94 -11.21 -2.38
CA ARG A 172 -11.01 -11.79 -3.73
C ARG A 172 -12.47 -12.10 -4.07
N ILE A 173 -12.92 -11.69 -5.24
CA ILE A 173 -14.26 -12.04 -5.74
C ILE A 173 -14.15 -13.14 -6.79
N GLU A 174 -14.65 -14.33 -6.49
CA GLU A 174 -14.84 -15.36 -7.51
C GLU A 174 -16.09 -15.05 -8.33
N VAL A 175 -15.91 -14.62 -9.58
CA VAL A 175 -17.01 -14.44 -10.53
C VAL A 175 -17.44 -15.82 -11.03
N GLY A 176 -18.21 -16.54 -10.21
CA GLY A 176 -18.65 -17.92 -10.48
C GLY A 176 -20.10 -18.25 -10.10
N GLU A 177 -20.78 -17.45 -9.28
CA GLU A 177 -22.13 -17.80 -8.76
C GLU A 177 -23.19 -16.73 -9.07
N LEU A 178 -23.49 -16.49 -10.34
CA LEU A 178 -24.70 -15.72 -10.72
C LEU A 178 -25.54 -16.39 -11.82
N ALA A 179 -25.35 -17.69 -12.05
CA ALA A 179 -26.13 -18.46 -13.01
C ALA A 179 -26.79 -19.69 -12.37
N GLN A 180 -27.38 -19.54 -11.18
CA GLN A 180 -28.30 -20.54 -10.61
C GLN A 180 -29.27 -19.90 -9.61
N SER A 181 -30.26 -19.16 -10.13
CA SER A 181 -31.59 -19.15 -9.51
C SER A 181 -32.60 -19.44 -10.62
N ASN A 182 -32.96 -20.72 -10.68
CA ASN A 182 -33.90 -21.30 -11.60
C ASN A 182 -35.23 -20.54 -11.65
N ASN A 183 -35.73 -20.42 -12.87
CA ASN A 183 -37.15 -20.44 -13.20
C ASN A 183 -37.96 -21.28 -12.19
N GLN A 184 -38.84 -20.63 -11.43
CA GLN A 184 -40.08 -21.27 -10.99
C GLN A 184 -41.25 -20.55 -11.65
N VAL A 185 -41.78 -21.20 -12.67
CA VAL A 185 -43.10 -20.94 -13.23
C VAL A 185 -44.16 -21.40 -12.21
N GLN A 186 -44.91 -20.41 -11.72
CA GLN A 186 -46.35 -20.39 -11.40
C GLN A 186 -47.03 -21.62 -10.76
N LYS A 187 -47.63 -21.36 -9.58
CA LYS A 187 -48.98 -21.84 -9.28
C LYS A 187 -49.84 -20.65 -8.82
N LYS A 188 -50.92 -20.38 -9.57
CA LYS A 188 -51.92 -19.33 -9.34
C LYS A 188 -52.84 -19.64 -8.16
N SER A 189 -53.25 -18.59 -7.45
CA SER A 189 -54.63 -18.33 -6.98
C SER A 189 -54.71 -16.82 -6.69
N SER A 190 -55.31 -16.01 -7.59
CA SER A 190 -56.64 -15.39 -7.44
C SER A 190 -56.76 -14.59 -6.13
N SER A 191 -57.08 -13.29 -6.12
CA SER A 191 -58.11 -12.56 -6.86
C SER A 191 -58.00 -11.05 -6.56
N ASP A 192 -58.39 -10.23 -7.55
CA ASP A 192 -59.04 -8.90 -7.47
C ASP A 192 -58.34 -7.76 -6.70
N SER A 193 -58.28 -6.50 -7.15
CA SER A 193 -58.90 -5.76 -8.25
C SER A 193 -58.31 -4.34 -8.25
N ALA A 194 -58.27 -3.68 -9.43
CA ALA A 194 -58.30 -2.22 -9.68
C ALA A 194 -57.22 -1.31 -9.02
N ALA A 195 -56.70 -0.22 -9.60
CA ALA A 195 -56.80 0.43 -10.89
C ALA A 195 -55.67 1.50 -10.99
N SER A 196 -55.31 1.86 -12.23
CA SER A 196 -54.88 3.20 -12.71
C SER A 196 -53.70 3.96 -12.03
N ASN A 197 -52.62 4.07 -12.82
CA ASN A 197 -51.72 5.25 -12.97
C ASN A 197 -52.50 6.55 -13.33
N PRO A 198 -51.90 7.77 -13.46
CA PRO A 198 -50.49 8.20 -13.31
C PRO A 198 -50.28 9.59 -12.63
N ASP A 199 -49.01 10.02 -12.60
CA ASP A 199 -48.52 11.36 -12.92
C ASP A 199 -48.61 12.57 -11.94
N SER A 200 -47.40 13.06 -11.62
CA SER A 200 -46.91 14.41 -11.94
C SER A 200 -46.79 15.49 -10.84
N LYS A 201 -45.70 16.26 -11.04
CA LYS A 201 -45.48 17.69 -10.71
C LYS A 201 -45.10 18.04 -9.26
N THR A 202 -43.85 18.48 -9.05
CA THR A 202 -43.40 19.89 -8.87
C THR A 202 -44.14 20.60 -7.74
N THR A 203 -43.51 21.31 -6.80
CA THR A 203 -42.67 22.49 -7.01
C THR A 203 -42.13 22.95 -5.63
N GLU A 204 -40.92 23.54 -5.60
CA GLU A 204 -40.55 24.78 -4.86
C GLU A 204 -40.76 24.89 -3.32
N ASN A 205 -39.94 25.56 -2.50
CA ASN A 205 -38.67 26.28 -2.60
C ASN A 205 -38.26 26.73 -1.18
N LYS A 206 -37.04 27.28 -1.07
CA LYS A 206 -36.51 28.23 -0.07
C LYS A 206 -35.89 27.72 1.24
N GLY A 207 -34.58 27.96 1.33
CA GLY A 207 -33.83 28.09 2.58
C GLY A 207 -32.33 28.31 2.36
N LYS A 208 -31.94 29.45 1.76
CA LYS A 208 -30.56 29.84 1.40
C LYS A 208 -29.94 30.74 2.49
N LYS A 209 -28.69 30.49 2.87
CA LYS A 209 -27.64 31.46 3.34
C LYS A 209 -26.31 30.67 3.40
N ASN A 210 -25.38 30.82 2.45
CA ASN A 210 -24.31 31.83 2.35
C ASN A 210 -23.62 32.05 3.73
N ASN A 211 -22.29 31.95 3.90
CA ASN A 211 -21.27 32.57 3.05
C ASN A 211 -19.83 32.05 3.36
N SER A 212 -19.02 31.98 2.29
CA SER A 212 -17.61 32.42 2.18
C SER A 212 -16.55 32.10 3.26
N GLY A 213 -15.52 31.37 2.80
CA GLY A 213 -14.19 31.98 2.59
C GLY A 213 -13.15 31.81 3.69
N GLY A 214 -11.98 31.27 3.32
CA GLY A 214 -10.75 31.44 4.12
C GLY A 214 -9.66 30.42 3.85
N LYS A 215 -8.79 30.69 2.85
CA LYS A 215 -7.37 30.28 2.91
C LYS A 215 -6.72 31.00 4.09
N PRO A 216 -5.84 30.36 4.86
CA PRO A 216 -4.46 30.86 4.96
C PRO A 216 -3.43 29.72 5.12
N SER A 217 -2.41 29.64 4.27
CA SER A 217 -1.08 30.28 4.40
C SER A 217 -0.06 29.45 5.19
N SER A 218 1.04 29.14 4.49
CA SER A 218 2.36 28.76 5.00
C SER A 218 2.75 29.53 6.26
N SER A 219 3.19 28.81 7.30
CA SER A 219 4.05 29.37 8.33
C SER A 219 5.10 28.35 8.76
N ASN A 220 6.34 28.81 8.81
CA ASN A 220 7.53 28.09 9.24
C ASN A 220 7.62 28.22 10.77
N PRO A 221 7.63 27.15 11.58
CA PRO A 221 7.80 27.31 13.03
C PRO A 221 9.28 27.34 13.38
N LYS A 222 9.76 28.52 13.79
CA LYS A 222 11.00 28.65 14.58
C LYS A 222 10.65 28.30 16.03
N ASN A 223 11.01 27.10 16.48
CA ASN A 223 10.89 26.70 17.89
C ASN A 223 12.21 26.98 18.61
N SER A 224 12.35 28.16 19.22
CA SER A 224 13.42 28.45 20.16
C SER A 224 12.88 28.30 21.59
N GLY A 225 13.25 27.22 22.28
CA GLY A 225 13.05 27.11 23.74
C GLY A 225 12.44 25.81 24.26
N GLU A 226 12.01 24.90 23.39
CA GLU A 226 11.43 23.62 23.81
C GLU A 226 12.48 22.62 24.28
N VAL A 227 12.12 21.85 25.31
CA VAL A 227 12.98 20.83 25.93
C VAL A 227 12.63 19.46 25.39
N TYR A 228 13.64 18.72 24.98
CA TYR A 228 13.53 17.42 24.35
C TYR A 228 14.30 16.37 25.15
N LYS A 229 13.83 15.13 25.05
CA LYS A 229 14.51 13.94 25.56
C LYS A 229 14.81 12.99 24.40
N MET A 230 16.00 12.40 24.39
CA MET A 230 16.37 11.40 23.39
C MET A 230 15.72 10.05 23.72
N LEU A 231 15.08 9.44 22.71
CA LEU A 231 14.52 8.09 22.77
C LEU A 231 15.46 7.06 22.12
N ASP A 232 16.04 7.42 20.98
CA ASP A 232 16.90 6.54 20.20
C ASP A 232 17.86 7.35 19.31
N MET A 233 19.01 6.76 18.98
CA MET A 233 20.04 7.35 18.14
C MET A 233 20.66 6.30 17.21
N ALA A 234 20.76 6.62 15.93
CA ALA A 234 21.46 5.82 14.94
C ALA A 234 22.39 6.69 14.08
N THR A 235 23.62 6.25 13.85
CA THR A 235 24.55 6.92 12.92
C THR A 235 24.49 6.29 11.53
N GLY A 236 24.54 7.10 10.49
CA GLY A 236 24.52 6.66 9.10
C GLY A 236 25.40 7.53 8.20
N THR A 237 25.65 7.05 6.98
CA THR A 237 26.38 7.83 5.95
C THR A 237 25.43 8.08 4.79
N SER A 238 25.28 9.34 4.40
CA SER A 238 24.45 9.74 3.25
C SER A 238 25.08 9.22 1.94
N PRO A 239 24.29 8.99 0.87
CA PRO A 239 24.84 8.64 -0.45
C PRO A 239 25.91 9.61 -0.99
N GLY A 240 25.95 10.85 -0.47
CA GLY A 240 26.99 11.84 -0.76
C GLY A 240 28.25 11.80 0.13
N GLY A 241 28.41 10.76 0.97
CA GLY A 241 29.60 10.56 1.81
C GLY A 241 29.63 11.33 3.14
N VAL A 242 28.57 12.10 3.46
CA VAL A 242 28.47 12.84 4.72
C VAL A 242 27.91 11.93 5.82
N THR A 243 28.64 11.79 6.92
CA THR A 243 28.19 11.09 8.13
C THR A 243 27.16 11.93 8.89
N PHE A 244 26.07 11.31 9.31
CA PHE A 244 25.03 11.96 10.10
C PHE A 244 24.54 11.06 11.23
N ALA A 245 24.05 11.66 12.31
CA ALA A 245 23.30 10.99 13.36
C ALA A 245 21.81 11.30 13.20
N LYS A 246 20.99 10.26 13.18
CA LYS A 246 19.54 10.32 13.23
C LYS A 246 19.11 10.14 14.68
N LEU A 247 18.47 11.16 15.24
CA LEU A 247 17.95 11.14 16.59
C LEU A 247 16.42 11.03 16.55
N LYS A 248 15.87 10.12 17.34
CA LYS A 248 14.46 10.11 17.70
C LYS A 248 14.32 10.82 19.03
N VAL A 249 13.61 11.95 19.05
CA VAL A 249 13.45 12.79 20.25
C VAL A 249 11.97 12.98 20.56
N VAL A 250 11.65 13.12 21.84
CA VAL A 250 10.31 13.45 22.32
C VAL A 250 10.34 14.81 22.99
N ASN A 251 9.39 15.68 22.65
CA ASN A 251 9.22 16.96 23.33
C ASN A 251 8.64 16.70 24.73
N VAL A 252 9.29 17.19 25.78
CA VAL A 252 8.89 16.94 27.18
C VAL A 252 7.58 17.66 27.53
N GLY A 253 7.28 18.78 26.89
CA GLY A 253 6.07 19.56 27.14
C GLY A 253 4.83 19.05 26.40
N THR A 254 4.99 18.57 25.16
CA THR A 254 3.86 18.12 24.31
C THR A 254 3.73 16.60 24.19
N GLY A 255 4.79 15.85 24.52
CA GLY A 255 4.84 14.41 24.30
C GLY A 255 4.98 13.99 22.83
N GLU A 256 5.13 14.95 21.91
CA GLU A 256 5.25 14.66 20.48
C GLU A 256 6.63 14.10 20.13
N GLU A 257 6.64 12.99 19.40
CA GLU A 257 7.86 12.40 18.84
C GLU A 257 8.25 13.11 17.55
N SER A 258 9.55 13.38 17.39
CA SER A 258 10.12 13.97 16.19
C SER A 258 11.46 13.31 15.84
N ILE A 259 11.74 13.24 14.55
CA ILE A 259 13.04 12.77 14.04
C ILE A 259 13.84 14.00 13.61
N VAL A 260 15.07 14.10 14.10
CA VAL A 260 16.02 15.16 13.74
C VAL A 260 17.35 14.56 13.28
N LEU A 261 18.05 15.27 12.40
CA LEU A 261 19.33 14.83 11.83
C LEU A 261 20.45 15.81 12.22
N ALA A 262 21.54 15.28 12.79
CA ALA A 262 22.78 16.00 13.02
C ALA A 262 23.81 15.57 11.97
N ASN A 263 24.30 16.48 11.14
CA ASN A 263 25.17 16.18 10.00
C ASN A 263 26.43 17.05 9.94
N THR A 264 26.68 17.87 10.95
CA THR A 264 27.91 18.66 11.09
C THR A 264 28.79 18.06 12.18
N ALA A 265 30.11 18.23 12.07
CA ALA A 265 31.05 17.70 13.08
C ALA A 265 30.71 18.19 14.50
N GLU A 266 30.37 19.47 14.65
CA GLU A 266 29.99 20.07 15.93
C GLU A 266 28.70 19.45 16.52
N THR A 267 27.70 19.19 15.68
CA THR A 267 26.44 18.59 16.16
C THR A 267 26.60 17.10 16.44
N LEU A 268 27.45 16.38 15.70
CA LEU A 268 27.77 14.99 15.97
C LEU A 268 28.46 14.81 17.33
N ASP A 269 29.43 15.67 17.65
CA ASP A 269 30.11 15.65 18.95
C ASP A 269 29.15 16.00 20.10
N GLN A 270 28.27 16.98 19.90
CA GLN A 270 27.23 17.34 20.87
C GLN A 270 26.23 16.21 21.10
N VAL A 271 25.82 15.49 20.05
CA VAL A 271 24.91 14.35 20.15
C VAL A 271 25.57 13.19 20.91
N ASN A 272 26.84 12.90 20.62
CA ASN A 272 27.60 11.85 21.31
C ASN A 272 27.80 12.15 22.81
N ALA A 273 27.76 13.43 23.21
CA ALA A 273 27.87 13.85 24.61
C ALA A 273 26.55 13.69 25.41
N ILE A 274 25.43 13.38 24.75
CA ILE A 274 24.12 13.19 25.41
C ILE A 274 24.02 11.75 25.93
N SER A 275 23.88 11.57 27.23
CA SER A 275 23.59 10.26 27.82
C SER A 275 22.09 9.96 27.82
N ASN A 276 21.74 8.67 27.81
CA ASN A 276 20.36 8.21 27.90
C ASN A 276 19.71 8.76 29.19
N ASN A 277 18.70 9.62 29.02
CA ASN A 277 17.94 10.39 30.03
C ASN A 277 18.25 11.88 30.21
N MET A 278 19.23 12.45 29.51
CA MET A 278 19.43 13.90 29.55
C MET A 278 18.34 14.66 28.78
N GLN A 279 17.94 15.80 29.34
CA GLN A 279 17.04 16.76 28.70
C GLN A 279 17.87 17.88 28.06
N PHE A 280 17.54 18.26 26.84
CA PHE A 280 18.29 19.24 26.08
C PHE A 280 17.37 20.07 25.20
N LYS A 281 17.78 21.30 24.91
CA LYS A 281 17.09 22.16 23.95
C LYS A 281 17.68 21.93 22.57
N LEU A 282 16.80 21.81 21.59
CA LEU A 282 17.16 21.61 20.19
C LEU A 282 16.74 22.82 19.37
N ASP A 283 17.68 23.40 18.65
CA ASP A 283 17.38 24.27 17.53
C ASP A 283 17.57 23.48 16.23
N PHE A 284 16.53 23.41 15.41
CA PHE A 284 16.58 22.75 14.11
C PHE A 284 16.06 23.66 12.99
N GLU A 285 16.57 23.46 11.79
CA GLU A 285 16.12 24.12 10.56
C GLU A 285 15.57 23.07 9.60
N MET A 286 14.52 23.41 8.85
CA MET A 286 14.03 22.53 7.78
C MET A 286 14.87 22.74 6.53
N SER A 287 15.56 21.67 6.10
CA SER A 287 16.29 21.63 4.84
C SER A 287 15.93 20.36 4.08
N ASN A 288 15.49 20.51 2.82
CA ASN A 288 15.10 19.41 1.95
C ASN A 288 14.05 18.45 2.57
N GLY A 289 13.14 18.97 3.40
CA GLY A 289 12.11 18.18 4.08
C GLY A 289 12.56 17.47 5.37
N PHE A 290 13.82 17.64 5.79
CA PHE A 290 14.36 17.09 7.03
C PHE A 290 14.60 18.19 8.07
N LYS A 291 14.35 17.87 9.35
CA LYS A 291 14.73 18.73 10.49
C LYS A 291 16.23 18.53 10.78
N ILE A 292 17.06 19.48 10.38
CA ILE A 292 18.51 19.45 10.60
C ILE A 292 18.85 20.21 11.87
N VAL A 293 19.58 19.58 12.80
CA VAL A 293 20.01 20.19 14.06
C VAL A 293 21.07 21.26 13.77
N LYS A 294 20.90 22.46 14.35
CA LYS A 294 21.90 23.54 14.32
C LYS A 294 22.67 23.65 15.62
N SER A 295 21.99 23.51 16.75
CA SER A 295 22.61 23.58 18.07
C SER A 295 21.86 22.73 19.08
N ILE A 296 22.63 22.13 19.98
CA ILE A 296 22.13 21.41 21.14
C ILE A 296 22.62 22.14 22.39
N GLN A 297 21.68 22.54 23.25
CA GLN A 297 22.01 23.09 24.57
C GLN A 297 21.56 22.10 25.64
N LEU A 298 22.52 21.51 26.37
CA LEU A 298 22.22 20.65 27.50
C LEU A 298 21.56 21.48 28.61
N VAL A 299 20.41 21.02 29.11
CA VAL A 299 19.80 21.57 30.32
C VAL A 299 20.38 20.74 31.47
N GLY A 300 21.16 21.37 32.36
CA GLY A 300 21.85 20.68 33.44
C GLY A 300 20.94 19.81 34.30
N GLU A 301 21.50 18.76 34.89
CA GLU A 301 20.81 17.77 35.72
C GLU A 301 19.89 18.45 36.75
N ALA A 302 18.59 18.12 36.72
CA ALA A 302 17.76 18.31 37.89
C ALA A 302 18.18 17.27 38.93
N ALA A 303 18.76 17.76 40.03
CA ALA A 303 19.06 17.00 41.24
C ALA A 303 17.83 16.28 41.82
#